data_AF-A0A849Q5H6-F1
#
_entry.id   AF-A0A849Q5H6-F1
#
_cell.length_a   1.000
_cell.length_b   1.000
_cell.length_c   1.000
_cell.angle_alpha   90.00
_cell.angle_beta   90.00
_cell.angle_gamma   90.00
#
_symmetry.space_group_name_H-M   'P 1'
#
loop_
_entity.id
_entity.type
_entity.pdbx_description
1 polymer ?
#
loop_
_entity_poly.entity_id
_entity_poly.type
_entity_poly.pdbx_seq_one_letter_code
_entity_poly.pdbx_strand_id
1 'polypeptide(L)'
;MMELDSLQSFFKRVYGRWSRSPNDQNYYVKISFAIMSAILCGVGGAFFAGIRGLMFGLLIYVTALFVLVYLVEIDVGALGGRQKLITNALPSYLLLWVLLWTLLYAFTL
;
A
#
# COMPACT_ATOMS: atom_id res chain seq x y z
N MET A 1 -15.96 13.01 13.08
CA MET A 1 -15.27 12.33 14.19
C MET A 1 -15.64 10.85 14.22
N MET A 2 -16.92 10.47 14.40
CA MET A 2 -17.36 9.07 14.52
C MET A 2 -16.95 8.12 13.35
N GLU A 3 -16.85 8.62 12.12
CA GLU A 3 -16.43 7.81 10.95
C GLU A 3 -14.91 7.52 10.91
N LEU A 4 -14.09 8.47 11.36
CA LEU A 4 -12.64 8.31 11.34
C LEU A 4 -12.21 7.31 12.40
N ASP A 5 -12.83 7.36 13.59
CA ASP A 5 -12.59 6.42 14.68
C ASP A 5 -12.98 4.99 14.27
N SER A 6 -14.09 4.85 13.53
CA SER A 6 -14.52 3.57 12.96
C SER A 6 -13.49 3.02 11.97
N LEU A 7 -13.04 3.83 11.00
CA LEU A 7 -12.00 3.44 10.05
C LEU A 7 -10.69 3.09 10.75
N GLN A 8 -10.23 3.90 11.71
CA GLN A 8 -9.05 3.61 12.50
C GLN A 8 -9.18 2.27 13.24
N SER A 9 -10.32 2.00 13.87
CA SER A 9 -10.56 0.73 14.57
C SER A 9 -10.50 -0.47 13.62
N PHE A 10 -11.02 -0.32 12.39
CA PHE A 10 -10.95 -1.35 11.37
C PHE A 10 -9.51 -1.59 10.92
N PHE A 11 -8.76 -0.54 10.55
CA PHE A 11 -7.38 -0.67 10.11
C PHE A 11 -6.47 -1.23 11.21
N LYS A 12 -6.63 -0.76 12.45
CA LYS A 12 -5.94 -1.32 13.62
C LYS A 12 -6.32 -2.77 13.88
N ARG A 13 -7.57 -3.19 13.63
CA ARG A 13 -7.95 -4.61 13.73
C ARG A 13 -7.32 -5.46 12.63
N VAL A 14 -7.31 -4.98 11.39
CA VAL A 14 -6.77 -5.73 10.23
C VAL A 14 -5.24 -5.84 10.30
N TYR A 15 -4.56 -4.74 10.63
CA TYR A 15 -3.10 -4.62 10.63
C TYR A 15 -2.46 -4.70 12.02
N GLY A 16 -3.25 -4.73 13.09
CA GLY A 16 -2.77 -4.82 14.46
C GLY A 16 -2.08 -6.13 14.78
N ARG A 17 -2.30 -7.19 14.00
CA ARG A 17 -1.56 -8.45 14.15
C ARG A 17 -0.04 -8.29 13.95
N TRP A 18 0.39 -7.24 13.24
CA TRP A 18 1.79 -6.92 12.98
C TRP A 18 2.33 -5.78 13.84
N SER A 19 1.56 -5.27 14.82
CA SER A 19 1.97 -4.13 15.65
C SER A 19 3.21 -4.39 16.52
N ARG A 20 3.61 -5.65 16.70
CA ARG A 20 4.84 -6.03 17.43
C ARG A 20 6.11 -5.53 16.76
N SER A 21 6.08 -5.30 15.44
CA SER A 21 7.20 -4.78 14.66
C SER A 21 6.68 -3.66 13.76
N PRO A 22 7.06 -2.40 14.02
CA PRO A 22 6.75 -1.27 13.13
C PRO A 22 7.29 -1.50 11.71
N ASN A 23 8.35 -2.27 11.56
CA ASN A 23 8.86 -2.65 10.26
C ASN A 23 7.89 -3.56 9.50
N ASP A 24 7.38 -4.60 10.17
CA ASP A 24 6.48 -5.57 9.57
C ASP A 24 5.14 -4.92 9.23
N GLN A 25 4.62 -4.11 10.16
CA GLN A 25 3.36 -3.40 9.94
C GLN A 25 3.45 -2.42 8.76
N ASN A 26 4.57 -1.68 8.61
CA ASN A 26 4.85 -0.85 7.43
C ASN A 26 4.87 -1.69 6.14
N TYR A 27 5.54 -2.85 6.18
CA TYR A 27 5.65 -3.74 5.05
C TYR A 27 4.28 -4.29 4.61
N TYR A 28 3.53 -4.91 5.51
CA TYR A 28 2.26 -5.57 5.16
C TYR A 28 1.16 -4.61 4.70
N VAL A 29 1.09 -3.39 5.26
CA VAL A 29 0.15 -2.37 4.78
C VAL A 29 0.50 -1.96 3.34
N LYS A 30 1.78 -1.77 3.02
CA LYS A 30 2.16 -1.41 1.65
C LYS A 30 1.92 -2.55 0.67
N ILE A 31 2.26 -3.78 1.04
CA ILE A 31 2.05 -4.96 0.20
C ILE A 31 0.57 -5.17 -0.12
N SER A 32 -0.31 -5.00 0.85
CA SER A 32 -1.76 -5.07 0.61
C SER A 32 -2.25 -3.99 -0.36
N PHE A 33 -1.75 -2.76 -0.25
CA PHE A 33 -2.05 -1.67 -1.19
C PHE A 33 -1.45 -1.91 -2.60
N ALA A 34 -0.27 -2.53 -2.70
CA ALA A 34 0.30 -2.96 -3.98
C ALA A 34 -0.59 -3.99 -4.68
N ILE A 35 -1.05 -5.00 -3.94
CA ILE A 35 -1.94 -6.04 -4.48
C ILE A 35 -3.26 -5.43 -4.95
N MET A 36 -3.91 -4.63 -4.10
CA MET A 36 -5.18 -3.97 -4.45
C MET A 36 -5.05 -3.09 -5.69
N SER A 37 -3.99 -2.27 -5.78
CA SER A 37 -3.77 -1.43 -6.95
C SER A 37 -3.44 -2.22 -8.20
N ALA A 38 -2.66 -3.31 -8.10
CA ALA A 38 -2.38 -4.19 -9.24
C ALA A 38 -3.66 -4.85 -9.77
N ILE A 39 -4.54 -5.31 -8.88
CA ILE A 39 -5.85 -5.87 -9.25
C ILE A 39 -6.69 -4.83 -9.98
N LEU A 40 -6.79 -3.62 -9.44
CA LEU A 40 -7.56 -2.53 -10.07
C LEU A 40 -6.97 -2.14 -11.44
N CYS A 41 -5.64 -2.06 -11.57
CA CYS A 41 -4.98 -1.80 -12.84
C CYS A 41 -5.21 -2.93 -13.86
N GLY A 42 -5.14 -4.19 -13.42
CA GLY A 42 -5.38 -5.35 -14.27
C GLY A 42 -6.82 -5.43 -14.77
N VAL A 43 -7.80 -5.29 -13.86
CA VAL A 43 -9.24 -5.31 -14.21
C VAL A 43 -9.63 -4.11 -15.07
N GLY A 44 -9.02 -2.95 -14.85
CA GLY A 44 -9.26 -1.77 -15.69
C GLY A 44 -8.59 -1.84 -17.08
N GLY A 45 -7.77 -2.87 -17.34
CA GLY A 45 -7.19 -3.17 -18.65
C GLY A 45 -6.52 -1.95 -19.33
N ALA A 46 -6.99 -1.62 -20.54
CA ALA A 46 -6.44 -0.56 -21.36
C ALA A 46 -6.50 0.84 -20.72
N PHE A 47 -7.41 1.09 -19.76
CA PHE A 47 -7.52 2.40 -19.11
C PHE A 47 -6.25 2.76 -18.33
N PHE A 48 -5.63 1.75 -17.70
CA PHE A 48 -4.42 1.90 -16.90
C PHE A 48 -3.14 1.60 -17.66
N ALA A 49 -3.18 1.35 -18.98
CA ALA A 49 -1.98 1.04 -19.75
C ALA A 49 -0.94 2.18 -19.73
N GLY A 50 0.34 1.81 -19.66
CA GLY A 50 1.48 2.74 -19.70
C GLY A 50 1.53 3.69 -18.49
N ILE A 51 1.69 4.99 -18.75
CA ILE A 51 1.93 6.00 -17.70
C ILE A 51 0.76 6.15 -16.73
N ARG A 52 -0.47 5.86 -17.16
CA ARG A 52 -1.68 6.04 -16.34
C ARG A 52 -1.70 5.08 -15.15
N GLY A 53 -1.37 3.81 -15.39
CA GLY A 53 -1.23 2.82 -14.34
C GLY A 53 -0.06 3.14 -13.41
N LEU A 54 1.04 3.68 -13.95
CA LEU A 54 2.16 4.16 -13.13
C LEU A 54 1.77 5.30 -12.18
N MET A 55 1.07 6.31 -12.70
CA MET A 55 0.56 7.40 -11.86
C MET A 55 -0.41 6.89 -10.78
N PHE A 56 -1.28 5.95 -11.13
CA PHE A 56 -2.19 5.33 -10.17
C PHE A 56 -1.46 4.52 -9.10
N GLY A 57 -0.49 3.68 -9.47
CA GLY A 57 0.31 2.90 -8.53
C GLY A 57 1.08 3.78 -7.55
N LEU A 58 1.63 4.91 -8.01
CA LEU A 58 2.28 5.91 -7.17
C LEU A 58 1.29 6.64 -6.26
N LEU A 59 0.12 7.02 -6.77
CA LEU A 59 -0.94 7.64 -5.96
C LEU A 59 -1.34 6.71 -4.81
N ILE A 60 -1.58 5.44 -5.10
CA ILE A 60 -1.93 4.44 -4.09
C ILE A 60 -0.80 4.23 -3.08
N TYR A 61 0.46 4.31 -3.52
CA TYR A 61 1.61 4.26 -2.62
C TYR A 61 1.58 5.43 -1.62
N VAL A 62 1.34 6.65 -2.10
CA VAL A 62 1.21 7.83 -1.25
C VAL A 62 0.03 7.66 -0.29
N THR A 63 -1.11 7.16 -0.77
CA THR A 63 -2.27 6.85 0.09
C THR A 63 -1.92 5.84 1.18
N ALA A 64 -1.14 4.80 0.87
CA ALA A 64 -0.68 3.83 1.87
C ALA A 64 0.18 4.48 2.97
N LEU A 65 1.01 5.48 2.63
CA LEU A 65 1.76 6.26 3.61
C LEU A 65 0.83 7.06 4.53
N PHE A 66 -0.22 7.68 4.00
CA PHE A 66 -1.24 8.37 4.81
C PHE A 66 -1.95 7.39 5.75
N VAL A 67 -2.35 6.23 5.25
CA VAL A 67 -2.99 5.17 6.06
C VAL A 67 -2.08 4.72 7.19
N LEU A 68 -0.79 4.54 6.92
CA LEU A 68 0.18 4.15 7.94
C LEU A 68 0.31 5.17 9.08
N VAL A 69 0.34 6.45 8.75
CA VAL A 69 0.52 7.53 9.73
C VAL A 69 -0.76 7.81 10.50
N TYR A 70 -1.90 7.91 9.81
CA TYR A 70 -3.14 8.45 10.40
C TYR A 70 -4.17 7.37 10.78
N LEU A 71 -4.18 6.22 10.12
CA LEU A 71 -5.14 5.15 10.42
C LEU A 71 -4.53 4.05 11.28
N VAL A 72 -3.31 3.63 10.95
CA VAL A 72 -2.59 2.58 11.65
C VAL A 72 -1.80 3.14 12.84
N GLU A 73 -1.40 4.42 12.78
CA GLU A 73 -0.61 5.12 13.81
C GLU A 73 0.70 4.40 14.14
N ILE A 74 1.48 4.11 13.09
CA ILE A 74 2.75 3.42 13.25
C ILE A 74 3.78 4.29 13.96
N ASP A 75 4.61 3.68 14.81
CA ASP A 75 5.71 4.38 15.46
C ASP A 75 6.84 4.68 14.45
N VAL A 76 6.81 5.90 13.90
CA VAL A 76 7.81 6.39 12.94
C VAL A 76 9.19 6.56 13.60
N GLY A 77 9.25 6.81 14.91
CA GLY A 77 10.50 6.91 15.66
C GLY A 77 11.22 5.56 15.69
N ALA A 78 10.50 4.51 16.07
CA ALA A 78 11.02 3.14 16.08
C ALA A 78 11.42 2.61 14.69
N LEU A 79 10.82 3.13 13.62
CA LEU A 79 11.17 2.82 12.22
C LEU A 79 12.50 3.44 11.74
N GLY A 80 13.08 4.39 12.50
CA GLY A 80 14.23 5.18 12.05
C GLY A 80 13.85 6.40 11.21
N GLY A 81 12.65 6.93 11.40
CA GLY A 81 12.20 8.21 10.85
C GLY A 81 11.41 8.12 9.53
N ARG A 82 11.01 9.30 9.03
CA ARG A 82 10.14 9.43 7.85
C ARG A 82 10.77 8.89 6.57
N GLN A 83 12.09 9.00 6.42
CA GLN A 83 12.77 8.45 5.25
C GLN A 83 12.64 6.93 5.19
N LYS A 84 12.81 6.24 6.33
CA LYS A 84 12.63 4.79 6.42
C LYS A 84 11.17 4.39 6.25
N LEU A 85 10.23 5.17 6.79
CA LEU A 85 8.82 5.00 6.48
C LEU A 85 8.57 5.00 4.97
N ILE A 86 9.23 5.87 4.19
CA ILE A 86 9.05 5.94 2.73
C ILE A 86 9.84 4.85 1.99
N THR A 87 11.07 4.51 2.38
CA THR A 87 11.93 3.68 1.51
C THR A 87 11.92 2.19 1.83
N ASN A 88 11.66 1.81 3.07
CA ASN A 88 11.96 0.46 3.58
C ASN A 88 11.23 -0.68 2.84
N ALA A 89 9.99 -0.44 2.38
CA ALA A 89 9.22 -1.41 1.60
C ALA A 89 8.93 -0.95 0.16
N LEU A 90 9.55 0.14 -0.29
CA LEU A 90 9.31 0.70 -1.64
C LEU A 90 9.73 -0.28 -2.75
N PRO A 91 10.92 -0.92 -2.71
CA PRO A 91 11.31 -1.86 -3.76
C PRO A 91 10.35 -3.05 -3.84
N SER A 92 9.99 -3.64 -2.71
CA SER A 92 9.06 -4.77 -2.64
C SER A 92 7.67 -4.38 -3.13
N TYR A 93 7.19 -3.18 -2.78
CA TYR A 93 5.93 -2.64 -3.28
C TYR A 93 5.94 -2.57 -4.81
N LEU A 94 6.96 -1.92 -5.39
CA LEU A 94 7.05 -1.71 -6.83
C LEU A 94 7.17 -3.03 -7.59
N LEU A 95 8.04 -3.93 -7.14
CA LEU A 95 8.24 -5.23 -7.78
C LEU A 95 6.97 -6.07 -7.76
N LEU A 96 6.30 -6.18 -6.61
CA LEU A 96 5.07 -6.96 -6.50
C LEU A 96 3.94 -6.34 -7.31
N TRP A 97 3.77 -5.02 -7.22
CA TRP A 97 2.74 -4.30 -7.95
C TRP A 97 2.91 -4.44 -9.47
N VAL A 98 4.12 -4.21 -10.00
CA VAL A 98 4.39 -4.37 -11.43
C VAL A 98 4.23 -5.82 -11.86
N LEU A 99 4.74 -6.79 -11.10
CA LEU A 99 4.61 -8.21 -11.42
C LEU A 99 3.13 -8.65 -11.49
N LEU A 100 2.33 -8.32 -10.48
CA LEU A 100 0.92 -8.68 -10.48
C LEU A 100 0.15 -7.96 -11.57
N TRP A 101 0.46 -6.68 -11.80
CA TRP A 101 -0.21 -5.91 -12.84
C TRP A 101 0.11 -6.48 -14.23
N THR A 102 1.37 -6.81 -14.53
CA THR A 102 1.74 -7.39 -15.83
C THR A 102 1.16 -8.78 -16.03
N LEU A 103 1.14 -9.62 -15.00
CA LEU A 103 0.47 -10.92 -15.04
C LEU A 103 -1.02 -10.77 -15.34
N LEU A 104 -1.73 -9.94 -14.59
CA LEU A 104 -3.15 -9.71 -14.81
C LEU A 104 -3.43 -9.12 -16.19
N TYR A 105 -2.61 -8.17 -16.64
CA TYR A 105 -2.72 -7.58 -17.97
C TYR A 105 -2.57 -8.65 -19.07
N ALA A 106 -1.63 -9.59 -18.90
CA ALA A 106 -1.41 -10.67 -19.87
C ALA A 106 -2.58 -11.67 -19.99
N PHE A 107 -3.42 -11.80 -18.96
CA PHE A 107 -4.61 -12.68 -18.98
C PHE A 107 -5.93 -11.93 -19.21
N THR A 108 -5.91 -10.60 -19.31
CA THR A 108 -7.09 -9.76 -19.53
C THR A 108 -7.13 -9.12 -20.93
N LEU A 109 -6.00 -9.10 -21.64
CA LEU A 109 -5.89 -8.71 -23.04
C LEU A 109 -6.10 -9.92 -23.96
#